data_AF-A0A2N1LLX5-F1
#
_entry.id   AF-A0A2N1LLX5-F1
#
_cell.length_a   1.000
_cell.length_b   1.000
_cell.length_c   1.000
_cell.angle_alpha   90.00
_cell.angle_beta   90.00
_cell.angle_gamma   90.00
#
_symmetry.space_group_name_H-M   'P 1'
#
loop_
_entity.id
_entity.type
_entity.pdbx_description
1 polymer ?
#
loop_
_entity_poly.entity_id
_entity_poly.type
_entity_poly.pdbx_seq_one_letter_code
_entity_poly.pdbx_strand_id
1 'polypeptide(L)'
;REGHSLHEIIDGDEPLRPIIDFDLLVEALNAITPKLSSGQAKNLLCRAFRDTCLEIFPEWDKETMSIAESSDEKKISLHVLTFGMRLPNIAKVSAFTELVRKKLPAGLQKKGIIDNIANIGSFKSFSLRILGTPKYDKKTDKHVRIKKVIRPKDGSIFDFMIRPPNDDSRVIDSPLLVVPESEVNRCSKENNDTSSETTQADFDFVESLLGENGIEGYTLSFPSDNIPDLFPLTRNSPSHCPI
;
A
#
# COMPACT_ATOMS: atom_id res chain seq x y z
N ARG A 1 -8.94 18.85 15.53
CA ARG A 1 -9.24 18.10 14.30
C ARG A 1 -8.35 16.88 14.27
N GLU A 2 -8.93 15.71 14.51
CA GLU A 2 -8.26 14.42 14.37
C GLU A 2 -7.91 14.19 12.89
N GLY A 3 -6.71 13.68 12.63
CA GLY A 3 -6.28 13.39 11.27
C GLY A 3 -7.00 12.14 10.79
N HIS A 4 -7.76 12.26 9.70
CA HIS A 4 -8.36 11.10 9.04
C HIS A 4 -7.26 10.28 8.35
N SER A 5 -7.27 8.96 8.56
CA SER A 5 -6.41 8.01 7.85
C SER A 5 -7.31 7.22 6.92
N LEU A 6 -6.99 7.16 5.62
CA LEU A 6 -7.64 6.22 4.72
C LEU A 6 -6.88 4.90 4.77
N HIS A 7 -7.63 3.81 4.65
CA HIS A 7 -7.11 2.47 4.47
C HIS A 7 -7.57 2.00 3.10
N GLU A 8 -6.62 1.64 2.24
CA GLU A 8 -6.95 0.88 1.05
C GLU A 8 -6.91 -0.59 1.47
N ILE A 9 -8.07 -1.23 1.42
CA ILE A 9 -8.20 -2.67 1.59
C ILE A 9 -7.71 -3.30 0.29
N ILE A 10 -6.88 -4.34 0.34
CA ILE A 10 -6.50 -5.16 -0.81
C ILE A 10 -7.11 -6.54 -0.62
N ASP A 11 -8.32 -6.69 -1.10
CA ASP A 11 -9.03 -7.95 -1.23
C ASP A 11 -9.01 -8.45 -2.68
N GLY A 12 -8.92 -9.77 -2.83
CA GLY A 12 -9.00 -10.43 -4.14
C GLY A 12 -7.67 -10.53 -4.92
N ASP A 13 -7.80 -11.11 -6.11
CA ASP A 13 -6.71 -11.35 -7.08
C ASP A 13 -6.66 -10.26 -8.17
N GLU A 14 -7.04 -9.03 -7.81
CA GLU A 14 -7.02 -7.92 -8.76
C GLU A 14 -5.60 -7.41 -9.01
N PRO A 15 -5.34 -6.82 -10.20
CA PRO A 15 -4.04 -6.24 -10.50
C PRO A 15 -3.68 -5.05 -9.61
N LEU A 16 -2.42 -5.00 -9.17
CA LEU A 16 -1.91 -4.02 -8.22
C LEU A 16 -0.63 -3.37 -8.72
N ARG A 17 -0.44 -2.08 -8.43
CA ARG A 17 0.85 -1.43 -8.64
C ARG A 17 1.92 -2.06 -7.73
N PRO A 18 3.12 -2.37 -8.25
CA PRO A 18 4.24 -2.73 -7.39
C PRO A 18 4.60 -1.58 -6.45
N ILE A 19 4.72 -1.90 -5.17
CA ILE A 19 5.09 -0.96 -4.11
C ILE A 19 6.05 -1.62 -3.13
N ILE A 20 6.93 -0.81 -2.55
CA ILE A 20 7.78 -1.16 -1.43
C ILE A 20 7.56 -0.14 -0.32
N ASP A 21 7.31 -0.65 0.89
CA ASP A 21 7.43 0.12 2.11
C ASP A 21 8.79 -0.19 2.75
N PHE A 22 9.62 0.83 2.87
CA PHE A 22 10.96 0.73 3.42
C PHE A 22 11.04 1.50 4.71
N ASP A 23 11.27 0.77 5.79
CA ASP A 23 11.29 1.31 7.13
C ASP A 23 12.50 0.78 7.89
N LEU A 24 13.51 1.63 8.07
CA LEU A 24 14.79 1.27 8.68
C LEU A 24 15.16 2.21 9.81
N LEU A 25 15.34 1.69 11.02
CA LEU A 25 15.90 2.45 12.12
C LEU A 25 17.35 2.85 11.81
N VAL A 26 17.72 4.10 12.13
CA VAL A 26 19.08 4.61 11.94
C VAL A 26 20.10 3.82 12.76
N GLU A 27 19.71 3.34 13.95
CA GLU A 27 20.54 2.42 14.74
C GLU A 27 20.83 1.11 14.00
N ALA A 28 19.81 0.52 13.37
CA ALA A 28 19.96 -0.70 12.58
C ALA A 28 20.82 -0.47 11.33
N LEU A 29 20.67 0.69 10.67
CA LEU A 29 21.55 1.09 9.57
C LEU A 29 23.02 1.19 10.03
N ASN A 30 23.26 1.85 11.17
CA ASN A 30 24.61 2.05 11.71
C ASN A 30 25.31 0.76 12.11
N ALA A 31 24.54 -0.30 12.40
CA ALA A 31 25.05 -1.64 12.70
C ALA A 31 25.43 -2.44 11.43
N ILE A 32 25.03 -2.01 10.23
CA ILE A 32 25.38 -2.70 8.98
C ILE A 32 26.87 -2.49 8.66
N THR A 33 27.52 -3.59 8.28
CA THR A 33 28.92 -3.59 7.82
C THR A 33 28.98 -4.09 6.37
N PRO A 34 29.66 -3.35 5.46
CA PRO A 34 30.29 -2.05 5.67
C PRO A 34 29.26 -0.94 5.96
N LYS A 35 29.72 0.14 6.63
CA LYS A 35 28.86 1.27 6.98
C LYS A 35 28.18 1.85 5.73
N LEU A 36 26.87 2.05 5.84
CA LEU A 36 26.05 2.70 4.82
C LEU A 36 25.48 4.00 5.40
N SER A 37 25.53 5.08 4.62
CA SER A 37 24.79 6.30 4.95
C SER A 37 23.31 6.15 4.60
N SER A 38 22.46 6.98 5.22
CA SER A 38 21.03 7.00 4.92
C SER A 38 20.75 7.27 3.44
N GLY A 39 21.53 8.17 2.82
CA GLY A 39 21.43 8.44 1.38
C GLY A 39 21.83 7.24 0.51
N GLN A 40 22.85 6.49 0.91
CA GLN A 40 23.25 5.26 0.21
C GLN A 40 22.16 4.19 0.30
N ALA A 41 21.57 3.97 1.48
CA ALA A 41 20.49 3.00 1.66
C ALA A 41 19.28 3.33 0.76
N LYS A 42 18.86 4.61 0.73
CA LYS A 42 17.78 5.11 -0.15
C LYS A 42 18.07 4.87 -1.63
N ASN A 43 19.28 5.23 -2.07
CA ASN A 43 19.69 5.08 -3.47
C ASN A 43 19.76 3.61 -3.89
N LEU A 44 20.24 2.74 -3.00
CA LEU A 44 20.27 1.30 -3.24
C LEU A 44 18.87 0.73 -3.39
N LEU A 45 17.93 1.12 -2.53
CA LEU A 45 16.53 0.71 -2.65
C LEU A 45 15.91 1.17 -3.98
N CYS A 46 16.02 2.45 -4.31
CA CYS A 46 15.44 3.00 -5.53
C CYS A 46 16.03 2.34 -6.79
N ARG A 47 17.35 2.06 -6.76
CA ARG A 47 18.03 1.33 -7.82
C ARG A 47 17.53 -0.11 -7.92
N ALA A 48 17.46 -0.84 -6.81
CA ALA A 48 16.97 -2.22 -6.79
C ALA A 48 15.52 -2.32 -7.31
N PHE A 49 14.65 -1.38 -6.91
CA PHE A 49 13.28 -1.29 -7.41
C PHE A 49 13.26 -1.07 -8.93
N ARG A 50 13.92 0.00 -9.40
CA ARG A 50 13.98 0.37 -10.82
C ARG A 50 14.57 -0.74 -11.69
N ASP A 51 15.66 -1.35 -11.24
CA ASP A 51 16.35 -2.40 -11.99
C ASP A 51 15.45 -3.66 -12.05
N THR A 52 14.69 -3.98 -10.98
CA THR A 52 13.69 -5.05 -10.99
C THR A 52 12.53 -4.74 -11.96
N CYS A 53 12.05 -3.50 -12.00
CA CYS A 53 11.00 -3.10 -12.94
C CYS A 53 11.43 -3.32 -14.40
N LEU A 54 12.66 -2.91 -14.75
CA LEU A 54 13.20 -3.09 -16.10
C LEU A 54 13.46 -4.56 -16.45
N GLU A 55 13.80 -5.41 -15.48
CA GLU A 55 13.96 -6.84 -15.70
C GLU A 55 12.63 -7.54 -16.00
N ILE A 56 11.55 -7.17 -15.32
CA ILE A 56 10.23 -7.79 -15.53
C ILE A 56 9.48 -7.18 -16.71
N PHE A 57 9.74 -5.90 -17.02
CA PHE A 57 9.12 -5.16 -18.11
C PHE A 57 10.14 -4.20 -18.76
N PRO A 58 10.90 -4.66 -19.78
CA PRO A 58 11.97 -3.85 -20.39
C PRO A 58 11.53 -2.53 -21.01
N GLU A 59 10.25 -2.41 -21.41
CA GLU A 59 9.66 -1.20 -21.98
C GLU A 59 9.11 -0.25 -20.90
N TRP A 60 9.25 -0.59 -19.62
CA TRP A 60 8.76 0.22 -18.51
C TRP A 60 9.39 1.62 -18.51
N ASP A 61 8.53 2.65 -18.46
CA ASP A 61 8.97 4.03 -18.37
C ASP A 61 9.39 4.40 -16.94
N LYS A 62 10.65 4.78 -16.81
CA LYS A 62 11.33 5.11 -15.55
C LYS A 62 10.75 6.36 -14.89
N GLU A 63 10.18 7.26 -15.68
CA GLU A 63 9.54 8.49 -15.18
C GLU A 63 8.24 8.19 -14.42
N THR A 64 7.71 6.96 -14.55
CA THR A 64 6.54 6.50 -13.80
C THR A 64 6.86 6.00 -12.39
N MET A 65 8.13 6.05 -11.98
CA MET A 65 8.56 5.73 -10.61
C MET A 65 8.26 6.91 -9.69
N SER A 66 7.60 6.65 -8.57
CA SER A 66 7.24 7.65 -7.56
C SER A 66 7.80 7.27 -6.20
N ILE A 67 8.26 8.28 -5.47
CA ILE A 67 8.87 8.12 -4.14
C ILE A 67 8.20 9.10 -3.18
N ALA A 68 7.72 8.59 -2.04
CA ALA A 68 7.37 9.40 -0.88
C ALA A 68 8.34 9.12 0.26
N GLU A 69 8.81 10.17 0.91
CA GLU A 69 9.77 10.07 1.99
C GLU A 69 9.22 10.67 3.29
N SER A 70 9.34 9.92 4.39
CA SER A 70 9.03 10.32 5.78
C SER A 70 10.18 10.05 6.75
N SER A 71 11.41 10.19 6.29
CA SER A 71 12.58 9.96 7.12
C SER A 71 12.74 11.05 8.18
N ASP A 72 13.18 10.67 9.38
CA ASP A 72 13.60 11.55 10.47
C ASP A 72 14.99 11.13 11.01
N GLU A 73 15.42 11.74 12.11
CA GLU A 73 16.73 11.44 12.73
C GLU A 73 16.85 10.01 13.27
N LYS A 74 15.73 9.33 13.52
CA LYS A 74 15.66 7.99 14.12
C LYS A 74 15.34 6.91 13.10
N LYS A 75 14.65 7.25 12.02
CA LYS A 75 14.11 6.29 11.06
C LYS A 75 14.21 6.82 9.63
N ILE A 76 14.63 5.93 8.74
CA ILE A 76 14.53 6.11 7.30
C ILE A 76 13.23 5.44 6.87
N SER A 77 12.34 6.20 6.24
CA SER A 77 11.02 5.74 5.82
C SER A 77 10.73 6.21 4.40
N LEU A 78 10.53 5.26 3.48
CA LEU A 78 10.26 5.51 2.06
C LEU A 78 9.17 4.59 1.55
N HIS A 79 8.25 5.16 0.78
CA HIS A 79 7.40 4.39 -0.12
C HIS A 79 7.94 4.57 -1.54
N VAL A 80 8.22 3.46 -2.22
CA VAL A 80 8.62 3.45 -3.63
C VAL A 80 7.56 2.68 -4.41
N LEU A 81 6.97 3.30 -5.43
CA LEU A 81 5.97 2.66 -6.29
C LEU A 81 6.18 3.02 -7.75
N THR A 82 5.44 2.36 -8.63
CA THR A 82 5.29 2.81 -10.01
C THR A 82 3.84 2.80 -10.45
N PHE A 83 3.48 3.79 -11.28
CA PHE A 83 2.19 3.85 -11.96
C PHE A 83 2.25 3.44 -13.44
N GLY A 84 3.43 3.02 -13.93
CA GLY A 84 3.63 2.60 -15.32
C GLY A 84 3.30 1.13 -15.59
N MET A 85 2.99 0.36 -14.54
CA MET A 85 2.60 -1.04 -14.65
C MET A 85 1.85 -1.53 -13.42
N ARG A 86 1.10 -2.62 -13.61
CA ARG A 86 0.48 -3.41 -12.56
C ARG A 86 1.00 -4.85 -12.62
N LEU A 87 0.94 -5.55 -11.49
CA LEU A 87 1.19 -6.97 -11.39
C LEU A 87 -0.14 -7.70 -11.20
N PRO A 88 -0.30 -8.95 -11.69
CA PRO A 88 -1.59 -9.61 -11.78
C PRO A 88 -2.37 -9.71 -10.48
N ASN A 89 -1.67 -9.91 -9.36
CA ASN A 89 -2.27 -10.08 -8.05
C ASN A 89 -1.25 -9.81 -6.93
N ILE A 90 -1.72 -9.88 -5.69
CA ILE A 90 -0.93 -9.66 -4.49
C ILE A 90 0.25 -10.63 -4.34
N ALA A 91 0.10 -11.87 -4.81
CA ALA A 91 1.17 -12.87 -4.75
C ALA A 91 2.33 -12.49 -5.69
N LYS A 92 2.02 -11.97 -6.87
CA LYS A 92 3.02 -11.44 -7.82
C LYS A 92 3.69 -10.18 -7.30
N VAL A 93 2.95 -9.30 -6.62
CA VAL A 93 3.54 -8.17 -5.88
C VAL A 93 4.49 -8.68 -4.79
N SER A 94 4.14 -9.76 -4.10
CA SER A 94 5.03 -10.37 -3.10
C SER A 94 6.32 -10.91 -3.68
N ALA A 95 6.22 -11.68 -4.77
CA ALA A 95 7.39 -12.15 -5.50
C ALA A 95 8.26 -10.98 -6.00
N PHE A 96 7.66 -9.87 -6.43
CA PHE A 96 8.38 -8.68 -6.86
C PHE A 96 9.18 -8.05 -5.69
N THR A 97 8.57 -7.92 -4.51
CA THR A 97 9.24 -7.42 -3.31
C THR A 97 10.44 -8.28 -2.92
N GLU A 98 10.30 -9.59 -3.04
CA GLU A 98 11.37 -10.54 -2.80
C GLU A 98 12.53 -10.39 -3.78
N LEU A 99 12.25 -10.12 -5.06
CA LEU A 99 13.29 -9.81 -6.05
C LEU A 99 14.02 -8.51 -5.71
N VAL A 100 13.30 -7.46 -5.32
CA VAL A 100 13.91 -6.19 -4.88
C VAL A 100 14.79 -6.42 -3.66
N ARG A 101 14.31 -7.18 -2.66
CA ARG A 101 15.06 -7.51 -1.45
C ARG A 101 16.36 -8.23 -1.75
N LYS A 102 16.33 -9.26 -2.61
CA LYS A 102 17.53 -10.04 -3.00
C LYS A 102 18.62 -9.21 -3.67
N LYS A 103 18.26 -8.08 -4.30
CA LYS A 103 19.23 -7.18 -4.96
C LYS A 103 19.94 -6.22 -4.01
N LEU A 104 19.50 -6.12 -2.75
CA LEU A 104 20.10 -5.20 -1.79
C LEU A 104 21.28 -5.83 -1.04
N PRO A 105 22.18 -5.05 -0.42
CA PRO A 105 23.22 -5.60 0.45
C PRO A 105 22.61 -6.42 1.60
N ALA A 106 23.29 -7.49 2.02
CA ALA A 106 22.80 -8.42 3.05
C ALA A 106 22.28 -7.74 4.33
N GLY A 107 22.89 -6.64 4.75
CA GLY A 107 22.44 -5.87 5.92
C GLY A 107 21.05 -5.22 5.78
N LEU A 108 20.60 -4.96 4.55
CA LEU A 108 19.29 -4.39 4.20
C LEU A 108 18.26 -5.45 3.81
N GLN A 109 18.65 -6.72 3.70
CA GLN A 109 17.73 -7.80 3.30
C GLN A 109 16.91 -8.37 4.47
N LYS A 110 17.09 -7.87 5.70
CA LYS A 110 16.39 -8.41 6.87
C LYS A 110 14.89 -8.18 6.76
N LYS A 111 14.10 -9.18 7.18
CA LYS A 111 12.65 -9.08 7.28
C LYS A 111 12.25 -7.90 8.18
N GLY A 112 11.24 -7.13 7.80
CA GLY A 112 10.83 -5.92 8.53
C GLY A 112 11.58 -4.63 8.15
N ILE A 113 12.63 -4.70 7.31
CA ILE A 113 13.27 -3.51 6.71
C ILE A 113 12.57 -3.15 5.40
N ILE A 114 12.31 -4.18 4.61
CA ILE A 114 11.60 -4.11 3.34
C ILE A 114 10.40 -4.99 3.51
N ASP A 115 9.26 -4.34 3.64
CA ASP A 115 8.01 -5.04 3.56
C ASP A 115 7.28 -4.58 2.31
N ASN A 116 6.39 -5.45 1.88
CA ASN A 116 5.30 -5.01 1.05
C ASN A 116 4.06 -4.93 1.89
N ILE A 117 3.10 -4.25 1.32
CA ILE A 117 1.74 -4.18 1.82
C ILE A 117 1.05 -5.56 1.82
N ALA A 118 1.58 -6.54 1.06
CA ALA A 118 1.08 -7.92 1.03
C ALA A 118 1.39 -8.76 2.28
N ASN A 119 2.40 -8.38 3.08
CA ASN A 119 2.88 -9.17 4.23
C ASN A 119 2.28 -8.70 5.57
N ILE A 120 1.33 -7.75 5.57
CA ILE A 120 0.67 -7.25 6.78
C ILE A 120 -0.48 -8.20 7.15
N GLY A 121 -0.17 -9.28 7.89
CA GLY A 121 -1.12 -10.05 8.72
C GLY A 121 -2.46 -10.48 8.11
N SER A 122 -3.36 -10.99 8.96
CA SER A 122 -4.69 -11.51 8.61
C SER A 122 -5.67 -10.46 8.03
N PHE A 123 -5.24 -9.21 7.91
CA PHE A 123 -5.98 -8.14 7.26
C PHE A 123 -5.05 -7.45 6.25
N LYS A 124 -5.22 -7.78 4.96
CA LYS A 124 -4.53 -7.16 3.80
C LYS A 124 -4.94 -5.70 3.59
N SER A 125 -4.98 -4.92 4.67
CA SER A 125 -5.24 -3.49 4.65
C SER A 125 -3.94 -2.75 4.85
N PHE A 126 -3.74 -1.68 4.10
CA PHE A 126 -2.64 -0.77 4.32
C PHE A 126 -3.16 0.65 4.44
N SER A 127 -2.61 1.35 5.42
CA SER A 127 -2.94 2.76 5.60
C SER A 127 -2.20 3.57 4.54
N LEU A 128 -2.90 3.91 3.46
CA LEU A 128 -2.58 5.09 2.69
C LEU A 128 -3.02 6.29 3.51
N ARG A 129 -2.10 6.85 4.28
CA ARG A 129 -2.27 8.26 4.64
C ARG A 129 -2.33 9.04 3.35
N ILE A 130 -3.53 9.55 3.02
CA ILE A 130 -3.67 10.64 2.07
C ILE A 130 -2.56 11.63 2.38
N LEU A 131 -1.95 12.17 1.34
CA LEU A 131 -0.98 13.27 1.44
C LEU A 131 -1.57 14.59 2.01
N GLY A 132 -2.68 14.52 2.75
CA GLY A 132 -3.26 15.52 3.64
C GLY A 132 -3.68 14.80 4.94
N THR A 133 -3.45 15.29 6.15
CA THR A 133 -3.25 16.65 6.67
C THR A 133 -1.93 16.65 7.46
N PRO A 134 -1.15 17.74 7.54
CA PRO A 134 0.10 17.74 8.30
C PRO A 134 -0.14 17.32 9.75
N LYS A 135 0.67 16.40 10.28
CA LYS A 135 0.63 16.01 11.68
C LYS A 135 0.97 17.23 12.52
N TYR A 136 0.06 17.61 13.40
CA TYR A 136 0.29 18.68 14.33
C TYR A 136 1.28 18.21 15.40
N ASP A 137 2.47 18.81 15.41
CA ASP A 137 3.48 18.60 16.43
C ASP A 137 3.23 19.58 17.58
N LYS A 138 2.71 19.05 18.69
CA LYS A 138 2.42 19.82 19.92
C LYS A 138 3.67 20.45 20.54
N LYS A 139 4.86 19.91 20.29
CA LYS A 139 6.11 20.46 20.85
C LYS A 139 6.59 21.69 20.10
N THR A 140 6.37 21.73 18.79
CA THR A 140 6.82 22.83 17.93
C THR A 140 5.69 23.78 17.53
N ASP A 141 4.45 23.49 17.97
CA ASP A 141 3.22 24.20 17.61
C ASP A 141 3.03 24.35 16.09
N LYS A 142 3.43 23.32 15.34
CA LYS A 142 3.47 23.37 13.88
C LYS A 142 2.85 22.14 13.24
N HIS A 143 2.26 22.39 12.08
CA HIS A 143 1.78 21.37 11.17
C HIS A 143 2.95 20.79 10.37
N VAL A 144 3.41 19.59 10.76
CA VAL A 144 4.53 18.87 10.12
C VAL A 144 3.99 17.89 9.10
N ARG A 145 4.33 18.10 7.83
CA ARG A 145 3.98 17.14 6.77
C ARG A 145 4.91 15.93 6.87
N ILE A 146 4.36 14.77 7.22
CA ILE A 146 5.15 13.56 7.49
C ILE A 146 5.79 13.03 6.21
N LYS A 147 5.09 13.05 5.07
CA LYS A 147 5.63 12.58 3.77
C LYS A 147 5.77 13.72 2.77
N LYS A 148 6.98 13.95 2.26
CA LYS A 148 7.20 14.82 1.08
C LYS A 148 7.01 13.99 -0.18
N VAL A 149 6.11 14.45 -1.05
CA VAL A 149 5.95 13.90 -2.42
C VAL A 149 7.12 14.39 -3.26
N ILE A 150 7.87 13.48 -3.87
CA ILE A 150 8.73 13.82 -4.99
C ILE A 150 7.81 13.86 -6.22
N ARG A 151 7.47 15.08 -6.67
CA ARG A 151 6.57 15.31 -7.82
C ARG A 151 7.29 14.91 -9.12
N PRO A 152 6.61 14.28 -10.09
CA PRO A 152 7.05 14.35 -11.47
C PRO A 152 6.94 15.80 -12.00
N LYS A 153 7.65 16.06 -13.10
CA LYS A 153 7.92 17.42 -13.61
C LYS A 153 6.66 18.20 -14.01
N ASP A 154 5.54 17.51 -14.21
CA ASP A 154 4.24 18.06 -14.62
C ASP A 154 3.46 18.72 -13.46
N GLY A 155 3.89 18.53 -12.20
CA GLY A 155 3.31 19.20 -11.04
C GLY A 155 2.00 18.57 -10.52
N SER A 156 1.60 17.40 -11.04
CA SER A 156 0.42 16.70 -10.55
C SER A 156 0.64 16.18 -9.10
N ILE A 157 -0.41 16.31 -8.27
CA ILE A 157 -0.41 15.80 -6.89
C ILE A 157 -0.82 14.34 -6.97
N PHE A 158 0.12 13.42 -6.77
CA PHE A 158 -0.16 11.99 -6.78
C PHE A 158 -0.75 11.55 -5.46
N ASP A 159 -1.88 10.85 -5.54
CA ASP A 159 -2.32 9.98 -4.47
C ASP A 159 -1.58 8.64 -4.59
N PHE A 160 -1.14 8.07 -3.48
CA PHE A 160 -0.35 6.81 -3.44
C PHE A 160 -1.26 5.58 -3.60
N MET A 161 -2.39 5.71 -4.30
CA MET A 161 -3.34 4.62 -4.54
C MET A 161 -2.67 3.48 -5.29
N ILE A 162 -2.79 2.26 -4.75
CA ILE A 162 -2.25 1.05 -5.37
C ILE A 162 -3.21 0.53 -6.44
N ARG A 163 -4.51 0.69 -6.20
CA ARG A 163 -5.61 0.49 -7.16
C ARG A 163 -6.33 1.79 -7.45
N PRO A 164 -5.74 2.72 -8.23
CA PRO A 164 -6.50 3.87 -8.67
C PRO A 164 -7.66 3.42 -9.57
N PRO A 165 -8.82 4.09 -9.48
CA PRO A 165 -9.91 3.84 -10.41
C PRO A 165 -9.45 4.13 -11.84
N ASN A 166 -9.81 3.25 -12.77
CA ASN A 166 -9.45 3.37 -14.19
C ASN A 166 -7.92 3.38 -14.45
N ASP A 167 -7.16 2.56 -13.72
CA ASP A 167 -5.75 2.38 -14.02
C ASP A 167 -5.56 1.57 -15.31
N ASP A 168 -5.29 2.29 -16.41
CA ASP A 168 -5.05 1.69 -17.73
C ASP A 168 -3.62 1.18 -17.92
N SER A 169 -2.78 1.25 -16.89
CA SER A 169 -1.41 0.72 -16.97
C SER A 169 -1.40 -0.79 -17.22
N ARG A 170 -0.41 -1.25 -17.98
CA ARG A 170 -0.32 -2.64 -18.42
C ARG A 170 -0.13 -3.59 -17.23
N VAL A 171 -0.87 -4.70 -17.23
CA VAL A 171 -0.65 -5.81 -16.29
C VAL A 171 0.48 -6.68 -16.81
N ILE A 172 1.53 -6.85 -16.01
CA ILE A 172 2.76 -7.55 -16.37
C ILE A 172 2.83 -8.87 -15.60
N ASP A 173 2.58 -9.97 -16.30
CA ASP A 173 2.84 -11.31 -15.77
C ASP A 173 4.20 -11.82 -16.24
N SER A 174 5.25 -11.45 -15.51
CA SER A 174 6.61 -11.87 -15.82
C SER A 174 6.89 -13.27 -15.25
N PRO A 175 7.57 -14.16 -16.02
CA PRO A 175 8.00 -15.46 -15.52
C PRO A 175 9.04 -15.35 -14.39
N LEU A 176 9.66 -14.18 -14.19
CA LEU A 176 10.57 -13.93 -13.06
C LEU A 176 9.83 -13.83 -11.72
N LEU A 177 8.51 -13.56 -11.75
CA LEU A 177 7.65 -13.48 -10.58
C LEU A 177 7.04 -14.86 -10.28
N VAL A 178 7.89 -15.84 -9.98
CA VAL A 178 7.45 -17.19 -9.61
C VAL A 178 6.96 -17.16 -8.16
N VAL A 179 5.69 -17.49 -7.97
CA VAL A 179 5.09 -17.69 -6.64
C VAL A 179 5.17 -19.19 -6.32
N PRO A 180 5.82 -19.61 -5.22
CA PRO A 180 5.81 -21.01 -4.82
C PRO A 180 4.37 -21.50 -4.59
N GLU A 181 4.05 -22.71 -5.04
CA GLU A 181 2.70 -23.30 -4.88
C GLU A 181 2.19 -23.32 -3.43
N SER A 182 3.10 -23.33 -2.45
CA SER A 182 2.75 -23.26 -1.02
C SER A 182 2.18 -21.90 -0.58
N GLU A 183 2.49 -20.80 -1.27
CA GLU A 183 1.93 -19.46 -0.97
C GLU A 183 0.61 -19.21 -1.70
N VAL A 184 0.43 -19.80 -2.89
CA VAL A 184 -0.86 -19.82 -3.60
C VAL A 184 -1.93 -20.43 -2.69
N ASN A 185 -1.60 -21.55 -2.02
CA ASN A 185 -2.49 -22.20 -1.07
C ASN A 185 -2.76 -21.40 0.22
N ARG A 186 -1.90 -20.44 0.64
CA ARG A 186 -2.21 -19.57 1.79
C ARG A 186 -3.23 -18.49 1.41
N CYS A 187 -3.04 -17.86 0.24
CA CYS A 187 -4.00 -16.87 -0.26
C CYS A 187 -5.39 -17.47 -0.54
N SER A 188 -5.46 -18.76 -0.89
CA SER A 188 -6.74 -19.46 -1.07
C SER A 188 -7.34 -20.05 0.21
N LYS A 189 -6.53 -20.34 1.25
CA LYS A 189 -7.00 -21.05 2.46
C LYS A 189 -7.27 -20.14 3.66
N GLU A 190 -6.71 -18.93 3.73
CA GLU A 190 -7.06 -18.00 4.82
C GLU A 190 -8.47 -17.42 4.67
N ASN A 191 -9.12 -17.58 3.51
CA ASN A 191 -10.53 -17.22 3.33
C ASN A 191 -11.52 -18.24 3.94
N ASN A 192 -11.05 -19.36 4.51
CA ASN A 192 -11.95 -20.48 4.83
C ASN A 192 -11.97 -20.97 6.29
N ASP A 193 -11.34 -20.33 7.27
CA ASP A 193 -11.47 -20.81 8.66
C ASP A 193 -11.31 -19.72 9.75
N THR A 194 -11.88 -18.54 9.53
CA THR A 194 -12.39 -17.74 10.65
C THR A 194 -13.61 -17.01 10.17
N SER A 195 -14.79 -17.63 10.33
CA SER A 195 -16.03 -16.88 10.39
C SER A 195 -15.91 -15.96 11.62
N SER A 196 -15.35 -14.76 11.45
CA SER A 196 -15.67 -13.69 12.39
C SER A 196 -17.15 -13.45 12.20
N GLU A 197 -17.96 -14.04 13.08
CA GLU A 197 -19.39 -13.75 13.14
C GLU A 197 -19.52 -12.23 13.23
N THR A 198 -20.01 -11.60 12.16
CA THR A 198 -20.28 -10.17 12.14
C THR A 198 -21.27 -9.89 13.27
N THR A 199 -20.88 -9.08 14.24
CA THR A 199 -21.74 -8.85 15.41
C THR A 199 -22.70 -7.69 15.13
N GLN A 200 -23.84 -7.67 15.83
CA GLN A 200 -24.75 -6.52 15.78
C GLN A 200 -24.04 -5.20 16.12
N ALA A 201 -23.01 -5.25 16.98
CA ALA A 201 -22.22 -4.07 17.34
C ALA A 201 -21.42 -3.50 16.16
N ASP A 202 -20.93 -4.35 15.25
CA ASP A 202 -20.23 -3.91 14.04
C ASP A 202 -21.20 -3.22 13.06
N PHE A 203 -22.41 -3.74 12.93
CA PHE A 203 -23.47 -3.14 12.12
C PHE A 203 -23.87 -1.76 12.66
N ASP A 204 -24.13 -1.66 13.97
CA ASP A 204 -24.53 -0.42 14.63
C ASP A 204 -23.42 0.66 14.52
N PHE A 205 -22.15 0.23 14.60
CA PHE A 205 -21.01 1.13 14.43
C PHE A 205 -20.93 1.72 13.01
N VAL A 206 -21.12 0.89 11.98
CA VAL A 206 -21.11 1.36 10.58
C VAL A 206 -22.31 2.26 10.30
N GLU A 207 -23.49 1.95 10.86
CA GLU A 207 -24.68 2.81 10.75
C GLU A 207 -24.44 4.19 11.41
N SER A 208 -23.84 4.21 12.60
CA SER A 208 -23.48 5.47 13.28
C SER A 208 -22.53 6.32 12.44
N LEU A 209 -21.53 5.71 11.80
CA LEU A 209 -20.58 6.41 10.93
C LEU A 209 -21.28 7.05 9.71
N LEU A 210 -22.25 6.37 9.09
CA LEU A 210 -23.00 6.94 7.97
C LEU A 210 -23.80 8.17 8.41
N GLY A 211 -24.44 8.09 9.58
CA GLY A 211 -25.18 9.20 10.18
C GLY A 211 -24.28 10.39 10.54
N GLU A 212 -23.15 10.14 11.20
CA GLU A 212 -22.19 11.19 11.61
C GLU A 212 -21.59 11.94 10.41
N ASN A 213 -21.44 11.27 9.27
CA ASN A 213 -20.86 11.86 8.06
C ASN A 213 -21.90 12.40 7.07
N GLY A 214 -23.20 12.39 7.42
CA GLY A 214 -24.28 12.89 6.57
C GLY A 214 -24.44 12.12 5.26
N ILE A 215 -24.07 10.83 5.25
CA ILE A 215 -24.20 9.95 4.08
C ILE A 215 -25.63 9.42 4.05
N GLU A 216 -26.50 10.14 3.35
CA GLU A 216 -27.92 9.79 3.23
C GLU A 216 -28.24 9.06 1.91
N GLY A 217 -29.40 8.40 1.85
CA GLY A 217 -29.92 7.78 0.63
C GLY A 217 -29.41 6.36 0.34
N TYR A 218 -28.83 5.69 1.33
CA TYR A 218 -28.41 4.28 1.26
C TYR A 218 -29.02 3.47 2.41
N THR A 219 -29.34 2.21 2.16
CA THR A 219 -29.71 1.20 3.15
C THR A 219 -28.50 0.29 3.37
N LEU A 220 -28.03 0.24 4.62
CA LEU A 220 -27.02 -0.68 5.08
C LEU A 220 -27.63 -2.08 5.27
N SER A 221 -26.91 -3.12 4.86
CA SER A 221 -27.32 -4.52 5.03
C SER A 221 -26.21 -5.33 5.70
N PHE A 222 -26.58 -6.46 6.29
CA PHE A 222 -25.58 -7.38 6.84
C PHE A 222 -24.73 -7.99 5.73
N PRO A 223 -23.47 -8.33 6.02
CA PRO A 223 -22.62 -9.08 5.09
C PRO A 223 -23.27 -10.40 4.70
N SER A 224 -23.01 -10.84 3.47
CA SER A 224 -23.47 -12.15 3.00
C SER A 224 -22.48 -13.24 3.39
N ASP A 225 -22.93 -14.48 3.53
CA ASP A 225 -22.07 -15.64 3.83
C ASP A 225 -20.90 -15.81 2.84
N ASN A 226 -21.05 -15.30 1.61
CA ASN A 226 -20.00 -15.36 0.58
C ASN A 226 -18.94 -14.27 0.72
N ILE A 227 -19.25 -13.17 1.43
CA ILE A 227 -18.35 -12.02 1.66
C ILE A 227 -18.65 -11.47 3.07
N PRO A 228 -18.18 -12.16 4.14
CA PRO A 228 -18.58 -11.85 5.52
C PRO A 228 -17.99 -10.53 6.05
N ASP A 229 -16.98 -9.98 5.39
CA ASP A 229 -16.27 -8.76 5.81
C ASP A 229 -16.78 -7.48 5.14
N LEU A 230 -17.82 -7.57 4.29
CA LEU A 230 -18.32 -6.44 3.51
C LEU A 230 -19.78 -6.13 3.83
N PHE A 231 -20.05 -4.94 4.38
CA PHE A 231 -21.41 -4.43 4.58
C PHE A 231 -21.95 -3.80 3.29
N PRO A 232 -22.99 -4.37 2.64
CA PRO A 232 -23.54 -3.80 1.43
C PRO A 232 -24.31 -2.51 1.71
N LEU A 233 -24.08 -1.49 0.88
CA LEU A 233 -24.88 -0.27 0.84
C LEU A 233 -25.74 -0.26 -0.42
N THR A 234 -27.06 -0.39 -0.25
CA THR A 234 -28.01 -0.33 -1.35
C THR A 234 -28.57 1.06 -1.46
N ARG A 235 -28.49 1.68 -2.62
CA ARG A 235 -29.04 3.03 -2.83
C ARG A 235 -30.57 3.01 -2.78
N ASN A 236 -31.17 3.90 -1.97
CA ASN A 236 -32.61 3.95 -1.71
C ASN A 236 -33.41 4.62 -2.82
N SER A 237 -32.75 5.40 -3.68
CA SER A 237 -33.40 6.09 -4.80
C SER A 237 -32.40 6.40 -5.92
N PRO A 238 -32.81 6.37 -7.21
CA PRO A 238 -31.96 6.81 -8.30
C PRO A 238 -31.74 8.32 -8.16
N SER A 239 -30.53 8.77 -7.79
CA SER A 239 -30.27 10.21 -7.84
C SER A 239 -30.03 10.64 -9.28
N HIS A 240 -30.64 11.76 -9.64
CA HIS A 240 -30.09 12.65 -10.64
C HIS A 240 -28.93 13.43 -9.99
N CYS A 241 -27.74 12.83 -9.93
CA CYS A 241 -26.52 13.63 -9.85
C CYS A 241 -26.01 13.81 -11.28
N PRO A 242 -25.93 15.05 -11.80
CA PRO A 242 -25.22 15.29 -13.05
C PRO A 242 -23.73 14.98 -12.83
N ILE A 243 -23.15 14.34 -13.83
CA ILE A 243 -21.71 14.05 -13.97
C ILE A 243 -20.92 15.35 -13.85
#